data_AF-A0A7V6PU25-F1
#
_entry.id   AF-A0A7V6PU25-F1
#
_cell.length_a   1.000
_cell.length_b   1.000
_cell.length_c   1.000
_cell.angle_alpha   90.00
_cell.angle_beta   90.00
_cell.angle_gamma   90.00
#
_symmetry.space_group_name_H-M   'P 1'
#
loop_
_entity.id
_entity.type
_entity.pdbx_description
1 polymer ?
#
loop_
_entity_poly.entity_id
_entity_poly.type
_entity_poly.pdbx_seq_one_letter_code
_entity_poly.pdbx_strand_id
1 'polypeptide(L)'
;MKGYFMLLLHTHLPFVKGEGVWPFGEEWLYEVMYSSYIPLIKTLEELHDEGIKLNVTLSITPVLLSQLMMPECIDGFRSYMLRKMELISADRDYFKHTGEIDLYNLTFYYRDILEERLRYFEELGGNIVNKISELAKNGAIELITSSATHAYLPLLKNEKSIKLQLKVGREEHISNTGIIPYGMWLPECAYRPGLEKFMSEVGYNFSFFEESAISGGKVFSPYGGDKGNLTLSKNHSVFRPYYIKDSNVSAFGRAGDLSGQIWSKDMGYPGEAFYREFHKRKEGSGLQYWRVTGPDVDLGVKEPYIPDLALKKTKEHAGHFLWRLERTVESLDIPNPVIVTPFDTELFGHWWWEGIDFLREFFIRIDSSPIIETITPSRYLASFPPTESIEIPESSWGVGGKHDVWYNEDTRWMWEKIYEIENKLDRVLSGKEFSGWQERIADQLIREFLLLTSSDWEFLIYTKSAGDYGERRFNGHLTLVKLLIDLLNKPELSNEDKKFIVDLERRHSIFSKRKLWSFWR
;
A
#
# COMPACT_ATOMS: atom_id res chain seq x y z
N MET A 1 -4.31 32.75 9.34
CA MET A 1 -4.57 31.44 9.99
C MET A 1 -3.71 30.43 9.27
N LYS A 2 -3.02 29.53 9.99
CA LYS A 2 -2.15 28.52 9.36
C LYS A 2 -2.93 27.20 9.27
N GLY A 3 -3.01 26.62 8.08
CA GLY A 3 -3.56 25.29 7.85
C GLY A 3 -2.47 24.22 7.84
N TYR A 4 -2.90 22.96 7.84
CA TYR A 4 -2.04 21.80 7.88
C TYR A 4 -2.31 20.88 6.70
N PHE A 5 -1.25 20.30 6.14
CA PHE A 5 -1.31 19.31 5.08
C PHE A 5 -0.69 17.99 5.55
N MET A 6 -1.41 16.90 5.31
CA MET A 6 -0.99 15.55 5.66
C MET A 6 -1.03 14.68 4.41
N LEU A 7 0.15 14.41 3.85
CA LEU A 7 0.32 13.38 2.84
C LEU A 7 0.42 12.02 3.52
N LEU A 8 -0.45 11.09 3.10
CA LEU A 8 -0.33 9.70 3.46
C LEU A 8 -0.05 8.85 2.22
N LEU A 9 0.99 8.03 2.29
CA LEU A 9 1.34 7.05 1.27
C LEU A 9 1.11 5.65 1.85
N HIS A 10 0.17 4.90 1.28
CA HIS A 10 -0.11 3.51 1.64
C HIS A 10 0.71 2.57 0.75
N THR A 11 1.64 1.84 1.32
CA THR A 11 2.60 0.97 0.61
C THR A 11 2.25 -0.49 0.89
N HIS A 12 1.78 -1.17 -0.14
CA HIS A 12 1.29 -2.53 -0.01
C HIS A 12 1.54 -3.37 -1.25
N LEU A 13 1.94 -4.61 -1.02
CA LEU A 13 1.90 -5.67 -1.99
C LEU A 13 1.55 -6.97 -1.25
N PRO A 14 0.70 -7.85 -1.82
CA PRO A 14 0.48 -9.16 -1.24
C PRO A 14 1.77 -9.96 -1.17
N PHE A 15 1.76 -11.06 -0.42
CA PHE A 15 2.88 -11.98 -0.41
C PHE A 15 3.05 -12.63 -1.78
N VAL A 16 4.17 -12.44 -2.47
CA VAL A 16 4.42 -12.93 -3.83
C VAL A 16 5.69 -13.80 -3.96
N LYS A 17 6.55 -13.86 -2.93
CA LYS A 17 7.78 -14.66 -2.95
C LYS A 17 7.47 -16.14 -3.22
N GLY A 18 8.10 -16.70 -4.25
CA GLY A 18 7.94 -18.10 -4.65
C GLY A 18 6.61 -18.43 -5.31
N GLU A 19 5.73 -17.45 -5.54
CA GLU A 19 4.36 -17.62 -6.02
C GLU A 19 4.19 -17.19 -7.49
N GLY A 20 5.21 -17.48 -8.30
CA GLY A 20 5.32 -17.07 -9.70
C GLY A 20 6.36 -15.97 -9.94
N VAL A 21 6.86 -15.88 -11.17
CA VAL A 21 7.81 -14.83 -11.58
C VAL A 21 7.12 -13.82 -12.50
N TRP A 22 6.56 -14.28 -13.63
CA TRP A 22 5.90 -13.45 -14.63
C TRP A 22 4.68 -14.17 -15.23
N PRO A 23 3.58 -13.48 -15.59
CA PRO A 23 3.33 -12.03 -15.48
C PRO A 23 2.88 -11.56 -14.09
N PHE A 24 2.62 -12.49 -13.17
CA PHE A 24 2.14 -12.23 -11.81
C PHE A 24 3.03 -12.97 -10.81
N GLY A 25 3.38 -12.32 -9.70
CA GLY A 25 4.29 -12.86 -8.69
C GLY A 25 5.42 -11.88 -8.37
N GLU A 26 6.65 -12.39 -8.26
CA GLU A 26 7.79 -11.61 -7.76
C GLU A 26 8.14 -10.38 -8.62
N GLU A 27 7.90 -10.42 -9.93
CA GLU A 27 8.16 -9.25 -10.77
C GLU A 27 7.30 -8.04 -10.41
N TRP A 28 6.13 -8.22 -9.79
CA TRP A 28 5.36 -7.09 -9.24
C TRP A 28 6.17 -6.35 -8.18
N LEU A 29 6.78 -7.09 -7.24
CA LEU A 29 7.61 -6.51 -6.19
C LEU A 29 8.81 -5.77 -6.79
N TYR A 30 9.49 -6.38 -7.76
CA TYR A 30 10.67 -5.78 -8.37
C TYR A 30 10.33 -4.55 -9.21
N GLU A 31 9.23 -4.59 -9.98
CA GLU A 31 8.73 -3.44 -10.75
C GLU A 31 8.44 -2.26 -9.83
N VAL A 32 7.72 -2.45 -8.72
CA VAL A 32 7.37 -1.35 -7.80
C VAL A 32 8.56 -0.88 -6.96
N MET A 33 9.48 -1.77 -6.57
CA MET A 33 10.73 -1.37 -5.92
C MET A 33 11.55 -0.43 -6.81
N TYR A 34 11.73 -0.81 -8.08
CA TYR A 34 12.45 -0.01 -9.07
C TYR A 34 11.75 1.31 -9.35
N SER A 35 10.44 1.28 -9.60
CA SER A 35 9.73 2.42 -10.15
C SER A 35 9.20 3.39 -9.10
N SER A 36 8.91 2.92 -7.88
CA SER A 36 8.26 3.72 -6.84
C SER A 36 9.08 3.78 -5.54
N TYR A 37 9.39 2.64 -4.90
CA TYR A 37 9.92 2.67 -3.53
C TYR A 37 11.32 3.28 -3.44
N ILE A 38 12.25 2.79 -4.26
CA ILE A 38 13.63 3.30 -4.29
C ILE A 38 13.69 4.79 -4.63
N PRO A 39 13.08 5.28 -5.74
CA PRO A 39 13.14 6.69 -6.08
C PRO A 39 12.39 7.58 -5.07
N LEU A 40 11.33 7.08 -4.42
CA LEU A 40 10.67 7.79 -3.32
C LEU A 40 11.60 7.96 -2.13
N ILE A 41 12.19 6.88 -1.63
CA ILE A 41 13.07 6.91 -0.45
C ILE A 41 14.26 7.84 -0.70
N LYS A 42 14.90 7.74 -1.86
CA LYS A 42 16.00 8.62 -2.25
C LYS A 42 15.58 10.09 -2.31
N THR A 43 14.41 10.38 -2.88
CA THR A 43 13.89 11.76 -2.95
C THR A 43 13.59 12.33 -1.57
N LEU A 44 13.01 11.53 -0.67
CA LEU A 44 12.76 11.95 0.71
C LEU A 44 14.05 12.18 1.49
N GLU A 45 15.07 11.33 1.29
CA GLU A 45 16.40 11.52 1.90
C GLU A 45 17.04 12.83 1.43
N GLU A 46 17.12 13.06 0.11
CA GLU A 46 17.72 14.27 -0.45
C GLU A 46 17.03 15.56 0.03
N LEU A 47 15.69 15.59 0.01
CA LEU A 47 14.94 16.76 0.48
C LEU A 47 15.12 16.99 1.98
N HIS A 48 15.20 15.91 2.77
CA HIS A 48 15.45 16.01 4.20
C HIS A 48 16.85 16.58 4.49
N ASP A 49 17.86 16.13 3.75
CA ASP A 49 19.24 16.62 3.85
C ASP A 49 19.37 18.09 3.41
N GLU A 50 18.52 18.53 2.47
CA GLU A 50 18.36 19.95 2.09
C GLU A 50 17.62 20.80 3.14
N GLY A 51 17.10 20.19 4.21
CA GLY A 51 16.42 20.87 5.32
C GLY A 51 14.93 21.11 5.09
N ILE A 52 14.33 20.52 4.06
CA ILE A 52 12.90 20.66 3.74
C ILE A 52 12.05 19.89 4.76
N LYS A 53 10.98 20.50 5.26
CA LYS A 53 10.05 19.85 6.20
C LYS A 53 9.05 18.97 5.46
N LEU A 54 9.38 17.69 5.39
CA LEU A 54 8.58 16.68 4.69
C LEU A 54 7.30 16.29 5.46
N ASN A 55 7.45 15.74 6.67
CA ASN A 55 6.34 15.26 7.49
C ASN A 55 5.41 14.26 6.77
N VAL A 56 5.96 13.40 5.90
CA VAL A 56 5.17 12.40 5.18
C VAL A 56 4.72 11.29 6.13
N THR A 57 3.46 10.87 6.04
CA THR A 57 3.00 9.65 6.71
C THR A 57 3.13 8.48 5.75
N LEU A 58 3.95 7.49 6.10
CA LEU A 58 4.17 6.31 5.27
C LEU A 58 3.63 5.08 6.00
N SER A 59 2.58 4.49 5.44
CA SER A 59 2.01 3.22 5.90
C SER A 59 2.69 2.09 5.15
N ILE A 60 3.42 1.20 5.82
CA ILE A 60 3.94 -0.01 5.16
C ILE A 60 3.33 -1.25 5.80
N THR A 61 2.68 -2.06 4.96
CA THR A 61 2.08 -3.31 5.43
C THR A 61 3.14 -4.30 5.94
N PRO A 62 2.87 -5.01 7.05
CA PRO A 62 3.79 -5.99 7.62
C PRO A 62 4.23 -7.10 6.65
N VAL A 63 3.31 -7.56 5.80
CA VAL A 63 3.60 -8.55 4.75
C VAL A 63 4.62 -8.01 3.73
N LEU A 64 4.48 -6.76 3.29
CA LEU A 64 5.45 -6.13 2.40
C LEU A 64 6.79 -5.90 3.11
N LEU A 65 6.79 -5.35 4.33
CA LEU A 65 8.02 -5.16 5.12
C LEU A 65 8.83 -6.45 5.23
N SER A 66 8.16 -7.57 5.49
CA SER A 66 8.79 -8.89 5.58
C SER A 66 9.48 -9.26 4.27
N GLN A 67 8.80 -9.09 3.13
CA GLN A 67 9.35 -9.41 1.80
C GLN A 67 10.55 -8.55 1.43
N LEU A 68 10.51 -7.25 1.74
CA LEU A 68 11.59 -6.31 1.41
C LEU A 68 12.93 -6.61 2.10
N MET A 69 12.93 -7.45 3.15
CA MET A 69 14.15 -7.87 3.84
C MET A 69 14.53 -9.33 3.56
N MET A 70 13.75 -10.07 2.76
CA MET A 70 14.06 -11.45 2.44
C MET A 70 15.26 -11.50 1.47
N PRO A 71 16.32 -12.27 1.77
CA PRO A 71 17.48 -12.39 0.89
C PRO A 71 17.09 -12.77 -0.55
N GLU A 72 16.12 -13.67 -0.72
CA GLU A 72 15.64 -14.07 -2.05
C GLU A 72 15.02 -12.92 -2.84
N CYS A 73 14.28 -12.02 -2.18
CA CYS A 73 13.69 -10.85 -2.83
C CYS A 73 14.75 -9.79 -3.15
N ILE A 74 15.76 -9.62 -2.29
CA ILE A 74 16.88 -8.70 -2.53
C ILE A 74 17.69 -9.18 -3.75
N ASP A 75 18.05 -10.45 -3.80
CA ASP A 75 18.81 -11.03 -4.93
C ASP A 75 17.96 -11.12 -6.21
N GLY A 76 16.66 -11.37 -6.07
CA GLY A 76 15.69 -11.32 -7.15
C GLY A 76 15.59 -9.93 -7.78
N PHE A 77 15.58 -8.88 -6.96
CA PHE A 77 15.59 -7.49 -7.43
C PHE A 77 16.87 -7.17 -8.22
N ARG A 78 18.05 -7.57 -7.72
CA ARG A 78 19.32 -7.40 -8.45
C ARG A 78 19.28 -8.05 -9.82
N SER A 79 18.83 -9.30 -9.85
CA SER A 79 18.70 -10.08 -11.09
C SER A 79 17.71 -9.43 -12.06
N TYR A 80 16.59 -8.92 -11.54
CA TYR A 80 15.60 -8.18 -12.31
C TYR A 80 16.20 -6.92 -12.95
N MET A 81 16.94 -6.11 -12.19
CA MET A 81 17.54 -4.86 -12.67
C MET A 81 18.58 -5.12 -13.76
N LEU A 82 19.47 -6.11 -13.57
CA LEU A 82 20.47 -6.49 -14.57
C LEU A 82 19.82 -6.96 -15.87
N ARG A 83 18.80 -7.83 -15.78
CA ARG A 83 18.02 -8.28 -16.94
C ARG A 83 17.34 -7.11 -17.65
N LYS A 84 16.81 -6.12 -16.93
CA LYS A 84 16.21 -4.93 -17.56
C LYS A 84 17.25 -4.08 -18.31
N MET A 85 18.47 -3.95 -17.81
CA MET A 85 19.55 -3.26 -18.53
C MET A 85 19.95 -3.99 -19.83
N GLU A 86 19.96 -5.32 -19.82
CA GLU A 86 20.17 -6.14 -21.03
C GLU A 86 19.05 -5.90 -22.05
N LEU A 87 17.79 -5.92 -21.61
CA LEU A 87 16.63 -5.68 -22.46
C LEU A 87 16.62 -4.26 -23.05
N ILE A 88 17.02 -3.24 -22.30
CA ILE A 88 17.22 -1.87 -22.83
C ILE A 88 18.26 -1.86 -23.94
N SER A 89 19.34 -2.62 -23.78
CA SER A 89 20.41 -2.68 -24.77
C SER A 89 19.92 -3.34 -26.07
N ALA A 90 19.10 -4.38 -25.97
CA ALA A 90 18.45 -5.01 -27.12
C ALA A 90 17.46 -4.06 -27.83
N ASP A 91 16.63 -3.33 -27.06
CA ASP A 91 15.72 -2.32 -27.61
C ASP A 91 16.49 -1.21 -28.33
N ARG A 92 17.65 -0.79 -27.79
CA ARG A 92 18.51 0.22 -28.41
C ARG A 92 18.98 -0.20 -29.79
N ASP A 93 19.45 -1.45 -29.92
CA ASP A 93 19.90 -1.98 -31.22
C ASP A 93 18.73 -2.07 -32.21
N TYR A 94 17.55 -2.49 -31.73
CA TYR A 94 16.33 -2.51 -32.53
C TYR A 94 15.95 -1.12 -33.05
N PHE A 95 15.82 -0.11 -32.17
CA PHE A 95 15.44 1.25 -32.55
C PHE A 95 16.48 1.92 -33.45
N LYS A 96 17.76 1.62 -33.25
CA LYS A 96 18.83 2.06 -34.16
C LYS A 96 18.65 1.47 -35.56
N HIS A 97 18.28 0.20 -35.66
CA HIS A 97 18.07 -0.49 -36.93
C HIS A 97 16.80 -0.01 -37.65
N THR A 98 15.72 0.26 -36.91
CA THR A 98 14.44 0.75 -37.47
C THR A 98 14.41 2.26 -37.74
N GLY A 99 15.40 3.01 -37.24
CA GLY A 99 15.49 4.46 -37.42
C GLY A 99 14.60 5.27 -36.47
N GLU A 100 14.12 4.67 -35.39
CA GLU A 100 13.28 5.31 -34.37
C GLU A 100 14.15 6.13 -33.39
N ILE A 101 14.64 7.29 -33.86
CA ILE A 101 15.66 8.09 -33.17
C ILE A 101 15.24 8.53 -31.75
N ASP A 102 13.97 8.90 -31.55
CA ASP A 102 13.47 9.34 -30.25
C ASP A 102 13.47 8.19 -29.23
N LEU A 103 13.00 7.00 -29.65
CA LEU A 103 12.98 5.81 -28.81
C LEU A 103 14.40 5.30 -28.53
N TYR A 104 15.29 5.37 -29.54
CA TYR A 104 16.71 5.08 -29.38
C TYR A 104 17.35 5.96 -28.28
N ASN A 105 17.09 7.26 -28.30
CA ASN A 105 17.63 8.18 -27.28
C ASN A 105 17.08 7.89 -25.88
N LEU A 106 15.78 7.55 -25.77
CA LEU A 106 15.17 7.16 -24.49
C LEU A 106 15.82 5.92 -23.86
N THR A 107 16.44 5.03 -24.64
CA THR A 107 17.17 3.88 -24.08
C THR A 107 18.39 4.27 -23.26
N PHE A 108 19.01 5.43 -23.51
CA PHE A 108 20.09 5.93 -22.66
C PHE A 108 19.53 6.49 -21.36
N TYR A 109 18.51 7.33 -21.46
CA TYR A 109 17.81 7.89 -20.30
C TYR A 109 17.33 6.80 -19.32
N TYR A 110 16.67 5.74 -19.80
CA TYR A 110 16.22 4.66 -18.91
C TYR A 110 17.35 3.80 -18.37
N ARG A 111 18.46 3.65 -19.11
CA ARG A 111 19.64 2.95 -18.60
C ARG A 111 20.26 3.70 -17.44
N ASP A 112 20.43 5.02 -17.58
CA ASP A 112 20.98 5.87 -16.52
C ASP A 112 20.13 5.79 -15.24
N ILE A 113 18.79 5.77 -15.38
CA ILE A 113 17.87 5.61 -14.25
C ILE A 113 18.00 4.24 -13.59
N LEU A 114 18.07 3.15 -14.37
CA LEU A 114 18.27 1.81 -13.79
C LEU A 114 19.61 1.73 -13.04
N GLU A 115 20.68 2.26 -13.62
CA GLU A 115 22.02 2.22 -13.04
C GLU A 115 22.09 3.08 -11.77
N GLU A 116 21.45 4.24 -11.75
CA GLU A 116 21.34 5.10 -10.57
C GLU A 116 20.58 4.43 -9.43
N ARG A 117 19.39 3.89 -9.71
CA ARG A 117 18.57 3.24 -8.68
C ARG A 117 19.19 1.96 -8.14
N LEU A 118 19.83 1.17 -9.01
CA LEU A 118 20.57 -0.02 -8.58
C LEU A 118 21.77 0.37 -7.69
N ARG A 119 22.53 1.40 -8.08
CA ARG A 119 23.64 1.91 -7.28
C ARG A 119 23.17 2.35 -5.90
N TYR A 120 22.10 3.15 -5.82
CA TYR A 120 21.53 3.57 -4.54
C TYR A 120 21.08 2.36 -3.70
N PHE A 121 20.42 1.37 -4.31
CA PHE A 121 20.04 0.14 -3.62
C PHE A 121 21.25 -0.62 -3.03
N GLU A 122 22.36 -0.71 -3.78
CA GLU A 122 23.59 -1.35 -3.28
C GLU A 122 24.31 -0.52 -2.21
N GLU A 123 24.28 0.82 -2.30
CA GLU A 123 24.79 1.71 -1.25
C GLU A 123 24.06 1.50 0.09
N LEU A 124 22.77 1.13 0.03
CA LEU A 124 21.98 0.71 1.19
C LEU A 124 22.21 -0.76 1.62
N GLY A 125 23.12 -1.47 0.96
CA GLY A 125 23.37 -2.90 1.20
C GLY A 125 22.16 -3.79 0.86
N GLY A 126 21.28 -3.32 -0.02
CA GLY A 126 20.03 -3.99 -0.39
C GLY A 126 18.92 -3.91 0.66
N ASN A 127 19.05 -3.06 1.69
CA ASN A 127 18.07 -2.96 2.77
C ASN A 127 17.41 -1.57 2.82
N ILE A 128 16.38 -1.39 1.98
CA ILE A 128 15.61 -0.14 1.96
C ILE A 128 14.78 0.09 3.24
N VAL A 129 14.45 -0.97 3.98
CA VAL A 129 13.69 -0.88 5.25
C VAL A 129 14.50 -0.18 6.34
N ASN A 130 15.82 -0.44 6.39
CA ASN A 130 16.71 0.28 7.31
C ASN A 130 16.71 1.78 7.01
N LYS A 131 16.84 2.17 5.73
CA LYS A 131 16.81 3.59 5.33
C LYS A 131 15.48 4.26 5.67
N ILE A 132 14.35 3.59 5.40
CA ILE A 132 13.02 4.07 5.82
C ILE A 132 12.96 4.29 7.33
N SER A 133 13.52 3.36 8.11
CA SER A 133 13.57 3.46 9.58
C SER A 133 14.44 4.62 10.06
N GLU A 134 15.56 4.91 9.38
CA GLU A 134 16.40 6.08 9.65
C GLU A 134 15.65 7.39 9.39
N LEU A 135 14.97 7.52 8.24
CA LEU A 135 14.16 8.69 7.91
C LEU A 135 13.06 8.93 8.96
N ALA A 136 12.46 7.86 9.47
CA ALA A 136 11.46 7.95 10.53
C ALA A 136 12.07 8.42 11.87
N LYS A 137 13.22 7.87 12.26
CA LYS A 137 13.93 8.25 13.50
C LYS A 137 14.40 9.71 13.48
N ASN A 138 14.79 10.21 12.31
CA ASN A 138 15.21 11.60 12.11
C ASN A 138 14.02 12.57 11.95
N GLY A 139 12.79 12.04 11.94
CA GLY A 139 11.56 12.84 11.91
C GLY A 139 11.21 13.42 10.54
N ALA A 140 11.81 12.91 9.46
CA ALA A 140 11.47 13.22 8.08
C ALA A 140 10.09 12.66 7.70
N ILE A 141 9.80 11.45 8.19
CA ILE A 141 8.54 10.74 7.98
C ILE A 141 7.96 10.23 9.31
N GLU A 142 6.66 9.97 9.35
CA GLU A 142 6.01 9.15 10.37
C GLU A 142 5.65 7.79 9.78
N LEU A 143 6.13 6.71 10.40
CA LEU A 143 5.75 5.35 10.02
C LEU A 143 4.50 4.91 10.77
N ILE A 144 3.52 4.46 9.99
CA ILE A 144 2.37 3.71 10.49
C ILE A 144 2.36 2.31 9.86
N THR A 145 1.49 1.45 10.34
CA THR A 145 1.38 0.06 9.87
C THR A 145 -0.04 -0.27 9.41
N SER A 146 -0.32 -1.55 9.16
CA SER A 146 -1.64 -2.08 8.88
C SER A 146 -1.81 -3.44 9.57
N SER A 147 -2.89 -4.15 9.26
CA SER A 147 -3.02 -5.57 9.60
C SER A 147 -1.90 -6.41 8.96
N ALA A 148 -1.58 -7.56 9.55
CA ALA A 148 -0.45 -8.40 9.14
C ALA A 148 -0.37 -8.66 7.63
N THR A 149 -1.48 -9.06 7.02
CA THR A 149 -1.56 -9.39 5.59
C THR A 149 -2.63 -8.57 4.87
N HIS A 150 -2.88 -7.34 5.32
CA HIS A 150 -3.88 -6.46 4.70
C HIS A 150 -5.28 -7.10 4.63
N ALA A 151 -5.70 -7.79 5.69
CA ALA A 151 -6.97 -8.50 5.70
C ALA A 151 -8.17 -7.55 5.76
N TYR A 152 -9.25 -7.90 5.07
CA TYR A 152 -10.49 -7.11 5.10
C TYR A 152 -11.24 -7.28 6.44
N LEU A 153 -10.78 -6.54 7.46
CA LEU A 153 -11.14 -6.72 8.87
C LEU A 153 -12.66 -6.70 9.16
N PRO A 154 -13.49 -5.85 8.53
CA PRO A 154 -14.92 -5.78 8.84
C PRO A 154 -15.69 -7.07 8.54
N LEU A 155 -15.17 -7.94 7.66
CA LEU A 155 -15.86 -9.18 7.30
C LEU A 155 -15.34 -10.40 8.08
N LEU A 156 -14.21 -10.30 8.79
CA LEU A 156 -13.79 -11.36 9.69
C LEU A 156 -14.84 -11.57 10.81
N LYS A 157 -15.27 -12.82 10.99
CA LYS A 157 -16.36 -13.14 11.91
C LYS A 157 -15.83 -13.33 13.33
N ASN A 158 -14.64 -13.89 13.49
CA ASN A 158 -14.05 -14.18 14.79
C ASN A 158 -13.18 -13.02 15.27
N GLU A 159 -13.43 -12.52 16.49
CA GLU A 159 -12.62 -11.48 17.13
C GLU A 159 -11.14 -11.88 17.26
N LYS A 160 -10.85 -13.18 17.46
CA LYS A 160 -9.48 -13.68 17.51
C LYS A 160 -8.74 -13.48 16.19
N SER A 161 -9.41 -13.62 15.04
CA SER A 161 -8.82 -13.35 13.73
C SER A 161 -8.46 -11.88 13.58
N ILE A 162 -9.34 -10.97 14.02
CA ILE A 162 -9.11 -9.53 14.00
C ILE A 162 -7.93 -9.17 14.91
N LYS A 163 -7.94 -9.65 16.17
CA LYS A 163 -6.85 -9.42 17.12
C LYS A 163 -5.52 -9.99 16.62
N LEU A 164 -5.53 -11.18 16.02
CA LEU A 164 -4.36 -11.80 15.41
C LEU A 164 -3.76 -10.88 14.34
N GLN A 165 -4.58 -10.46 13.37
CA GLN A 165 -4.18 -9.57 12.29
C GLN A 165 -3.57 -8.25 12.80
N LEU A 166 -4.19 -7.63 13.80
CA LEU A 166 -3.74 -6.37 14.38
C LEU A 166 -2.45 -6.51 15.21
N LYS A 167 -2.37 -7.54 16.07
CA LYS A 167 -1.22 -7.78 16.96
C LYS A 167 0.02 -8.21 16.19
N VAL A 168 -0.11 -9.20 15.30
CA VAL A 168 1.00 -9.64 14.45
C VAL A 168 1.48 -8.48 13.60
N GLY A 169 0.56 -7.70 13.01
CA GLY A 169 0.94 -6.55 12.20
C GLY A 169 1.73 -5.49 12.98
N ARG A 170 1.24 -5.10 14.17
CA ARG A 170 1.93 -4.15 15.04
C ARG A 170 3.33 -4.62 15.40
N GLU A 171 3.43 -5.84 15.92
CA GLU A 171 4.70 -6.31 16.44
C GLU A 171 5.72 -6.55 15.33
N GLU A 172 5.26 -7.01 14.16
CA GLU A 172 6.13 -7.20 13.00
C GLU A 172 6.70 -5.88 12.50
N HIS A 173 5.87 -4.84 12.44
CA HIS A 173 6.33 -3.49 12.14
C HIS A 173 7.41 -3.05 13.13
N ILE A 174 7.19 -3.21 14.44
CA ILE A 174 8.17 -2.84 15.48
C ILE A 174 9.48 -3.62 15.33
N SER A 175 9.41 -4.94 15.11
CA SER A 175 10.61 -5.79 14.96
C SER A 175 11.46 -5.40 13.77
N ASN A 176 10.82 -4.99 12.67
CA ASN A 176 11.50 -4.76 11.41
C ASN A 176 11.98 -3.31 11.24
N THR A 177 11.33 -2.36 11.92
CA THR A 177 11.68 -0.92 11.80
C THR A 177 12.29 -0.33 13.08
N GLY A 178 12.02 -0.94 14.24
CA GLY A 178 12.30 -0.35 15.55
C GLY A 178 11.39 0.83 15.91
N ILE A 179 10.33 1.08 15.14
CA ILE A 179 9.37 2.17 15.35
C ILE A 179 8.07 1.63 15.92
N ILE A 180 7.51 2.33 16.91
CA ILE A 180 6.17 2.03 17.44
C ILE A 180 5.14 2.78 16.57
N PRO A 181 4.26 2.08 15.85
CA PRO A 181 3.26 2.72 15.00
C PRO A 181 2.07 3.19 15.85
N TYR A 182 1.94 4.50 16.10
CA TYR A 182 0.78 5.03 16.83
C TYR A 182 -0.50 5.03 16.00
N GLY A 183 -0.39 5.09 14.67
CA GLY A 183 -1.51 4.95 13.75
C GLY A 183 -1.53 3.61 13.03
N MET A 184 -2.65 3.33 12.39
CA MET A 184 -2.73 2.30 11.37
C MET A 184 -3.51 2.76 10.14
N TRP A 185 -3.12 2.24 9.00
CA TRP A 185 -3.99 2.13 7.83
C TRP A 185 -4.88 0.91 8.00
N LEU A 186 -6.18 1.12 8.24
CA LEU A 186 -7.17 0.05 8.10
C LEU A 186 -7.14 -0.43 6.65
N PRO A 187 -6.99 -1.74 6.38
CA PRO A 187 -7.04 -2.25 5.02
C PRO A 187 -8.26 -1.72 4.30
N GLU A 188 -8.03 -1.01 3.19
CA GLU A 188 -9.06 -0.41 2.36
C GLU A 188 -9.90 0.70 3.02
N CYS A 189 -9.37 1.33 4.07
CA CYS A 189 -10.14 2.17 5.00
C CYS A 189 -11.41 1.44 5.50
N ALA A 190 -11.41 0.11 5.50
CA ALA A 190 -12.59 -0.68 5.74
C ALA A 190 -12.85 -0.74 7.25
N TYR A 191 -14.05 -0.33 7.62
CA TYR A 191 -14.45 -0.19 9.01
C TYR A 191 -15.87 -0.72 9.23
N ARG A 192 -16.07 -1.33 10.40
CA ARG A 192 -17.39 -1.53 11.00
C ARG A 192 -17.36 -1.03 12.45
N PRO A 193 -18.48 -0.51 12.98
CA PRO A 193 -18.59 -0.14 14.39
C PRO A 193 -18.09 -1.25 15.33
N GLY A 194 -17.27 -0.89 16.31
CA GLY A 194 -16.62 -1.81 17.24
C GLY A 194 -15.17 -2.15 16.90
N LEU A 195 -14.72 -1.91 15.65
CA LEU A 195 -13.34 -2.18 15.26
C LEU A 195 -12.33 -1.32 16.04
N GLU A 196 -12.71 -0.09 16.40
CA GLU A 196 -11.93 0.85 17.20
C GLU A 196 -11.54 0.29 18.58
N LYS A 197 -12.33 -0.64 19.14
CA LYS A 197 -12.01 -1.29 20.41
C LYS A 197 -10.79 -2.20 20.29
N PHE A 198 -10.75 -3.00 19.23
CA PHE A 198 -9.59 -3.87 18.95
C PHE A 198 -8.36 -3.05 18.60
N MET A 199 -8.54 -1.96 17.85
CA MET A 199 -7.46 -1.02 17.55
C MET A 199 -6.87 -0.41 18.83
N SER A 200 -7.72 0.09 19.71
CA SER A 200 -7.30 0.69 20.98
C SER A 200 -6.66 -0.33 21.92
N GLU A 201 -7.17 -1.58 21.98
CA GLU A 201 -6.58 -2.67 22.79
C GLU A 201 -5.14 -2.98 22.36
N VAL A 202 -4.85 -2.89 21.06
CA VAL A 202 -3.52 -3.14 20.49
C VAL A 202 -2.61 -1.90 20.60
N GLY A 203 -3.17 -0.73 20.89
CA GLY A 203 -2.43 0.53 21.08
C GLY A 203 -2.32 1.41 19.84
N TYR A 204 -3.29 1.31 18.92
CA TYR A 204 -3.47 2.27 17.83
C TYR A 204 -4.35 3.44 18.28
N ASN A 205 -3.92 4.66 17.97
CA ASN A 205 -4.52 5.92 18.39
C ASN A 205 -5.27 6.63 17.26
N PHE A 206 -5.03 6.28 16.01
CA PHE A 206 -5.74 6.89 14.88
C PHE A 206 -5.77 6.01 13.63
N SER A 207 -6.72 6.30 12.74
CA SER A 207 -6.83 5.75 11.38
C SER A 207 -7.48 6.76 10.44
N PHE A 208 -7.52 6.41 9.16
CA PHE A 208 -8.05 7.19 8.06
C PHE A 208 -9.35 6.58 7.54
N PHE A 209 -10.25 7.44 7.08
CA PHE A 209 -11.58 7.08 6.64
C PHE A 209 -11.95 7.83 5.37
N GLU A 210 -12.78 7.19 4.55
CA GLU A 210 -13.35 7.80 3.36
C GLU A 210 -14.23 9.00 3.73
N GLU A 211 -14.26 10.03 2.88
CA GLU A 211 -14.95 11.31 3.12
C GLU A 211 -16.41 11.11 3.55
N SER A 212 -17.10 10.20 2.86
CA SER A 212 -18.51 9.87 3.11
C SER A 212 -18.77 9.26 4.50
N ALA A 213 -17.78 8.61 5.11
CA ALA A 213 -17.92 8.06 6.46
C ALA A 213 -17.97 9.18 7.53
N ILE A 214 -17.26 10.28 7.27
CA ILE A 214 -17.17 11.46 8.15
C ILE A 214 -18.31 12.44 7.88
N SER A 215 -18.38 12.96 6.65
CA SER A 215 -19.23 14.09 6.26
C SER A 215 -20.54 13.67 5.57
N GLY A 216 -20.70 12.38 5.25
CA GLY A 216 -21.80 11.92 4.42
C GLY A 216 -21.63 12.32 2.95
N GLY A 217 -22.73 12.31 2.18
CA GLY A 217 -22.71 12.69 0.77
C GLY A 217 -22.09 11.64 -0.15
N LYS A 218 -21.38 12.11 -1.18
CA LYS A 218 -20.86 11.31 -2.28
C LYS A 218 -19.62 10.52 -1.86
N VAL A 219 -19.53 9.27 -2.33
CA VAL A 219 -18.33 8.43 -2.18
C VAL A 219 -17.36 8.72 -3.32
N PHE A 220 -16.07 8.92 -2.99
CA PHE A 220 -15.01 9.08 -3.98
C PHE A 220 -14.11 7.83 -4.01
N SER A 221 -14.50 6.81 -4.78
CA SER A 221 -13.66 5.60 -4.93
C SER A 221 -12.49 5.84 -5.91
N PRO A 222 -11.23 5.49 -5.54
CA PRO A 222 -10.11 5.52 -6.48
C PRO A 222 -10.24 4.47 -7.59
N TYR A 223 -11.01 3.40 -7.36
CA TYR A 223 -11.26 2.32 -8.33
C TYR A 223 -12.38 2.64 -9.32
N GLY A 224 -12.85 3.89 -9.35
CA GLY A 224 -13.97 4.33 -10.20
C GLY A 224 -15.33 3.80 -9.71
N GLY A 225 -16.33 3.88 -10.59
CA GLY A 225 -17.68 3.37 -10.31
C GLY A 225 -18.49 4.28 -9.39
N ASP A 226 -18.92 5.43 -9.90
CA ASP A 226 -19.90 6.27 -9.22
C ASP A 226 -21.27 5.57 -9.27
N LYS A 227 -21.53 4.69 -8.30
CA LYS A 227 -22.85 4.03 -8.17
C LYS A 227 -23.93 5.01 -7.71
N GLY A 228 -23.63 6.31 -7.55
CA GLY A 228 -24.56 7.28 -7.01
C GLY A 228 -24.96 6.98 -5.56
N ASN A 229 -24.13 6.23 -4.84
CA ASN A 229 -24.36 5.95 -3.42
C ASN A 229 -24.16 7.27 -2.64
N LEU A 230 -25.26 7.96 -2.39
CA LEU A 230 -25.33 9.11 -1.51
C LEU A 230 -25.54 8.60 -0.09
N THR A 231 -24.55 8.83 0.76
CA THR A 231 -24.74 8.70 2.21
C THR A 231 -25.44 9.96 2.72
N LEU A 232 -26.20 9.83 3.82
CA LEU A 232 -26.86 10.99 4.44
C LEU A 232 -25.80 12.02 4.83
N SER A 233 -25.93 13.25 4.30
CA SER A 233 -25.04 14.35 4.66
C SER A 233 -25.05 14.57 6.18
N LYS A 234 -23.87 14.73 6.75
CA LYS A 234 -23.61 15.00 8.16
C LYS A 234 -22.99 16.38 8.30
N ASN A 235 -23.23 17.04 9.42
CA ASN A 235 -22.59 18.32 9.75
C ASN A 235 -21.15 18.15 10.30
N HIS A 236 -20.39 17.19 9.77
CA HIS A 236 -18.98 16.99 10.13
C HIS A 236 -18.10 17.35 8.93
N SER A 237 -16.98 18.01 9.22
CA SER A 237 -15.97 18.35 8.21
C SER A 237 -14.83 17.34 8.23
N VAL A 238 -14.34 16.94 7.06
CA VAL A 238 -13.11 16.13 6.91
C VAL A 238 -11.83 16.90 7.28
N PHE A 239 -11.91 18.22 7.43
CA PHE A 239 -10.74 19.07 7.69
C PHE A 239 -10.34 19.20 9.17
N ARG A 240 -10.84 18.29 10.02
CA ARG A 240 -10.45 18.11 11.43
C ARG A 240 -10.71 16.66 11.86
N PRO A 241 -9.93 16.11 12.80
CA PRO A 241 -10.17 14.77 13.32
C PRO A 241 -11.26 14.74 14.39
N TYR A 242 -11.82 13.55 14.61
CA TYR A 242 -12.81 13.26 15.66
C TYR A 242 -12.42 12.02 16.44
N TYR A 243 -12.79 11.91 17.70
CA TYR A 243 -12.76 10.61 18.38
C TYR A 243 -13.86 9.69 17.83
N ILE A 244 -13.58 8.38 17.76
CA ILE A 244 -14.58 7.39 17.35
C ILE A 244 -15.35 6.95 18.60
N LYS A 245 -16.62 7.38 18.70
CA LYS A 245 -17.53 7.07 19.79
C LYS A 245 -16.89 7.32 21.18
N ASP A 246 -16.84 6.29 22.01
CA ASP A 246 -16.31 6.32 23.39
C ASP A 246 -14.83 5.84 23.43
N SER A 247 -14.18 5.68 22.27
CA SER A 247 -12.78 5.26 22.18
C SER A 247 -11.84 6.46 22.05
N ASN A 248 -10.57 6.24 22.41
CA ASN A 248 -9.51 7.24 22.20
C ASN A 248 -8.90 7.17 20.79
N VAL A 249 -9.51 6.41 19.87
CA VAL A 249 -9.06 6.33 18.48
C VAL A 249 -9.58 7.53 17.71
N SER A 250 -8.69 8.27 17.08
CA SER A 250 -9.02 9.42 16.24
C SER A 250 -9.26 9.01 14.78
N ALA A 251 -10.28 9.58 14.17
CA ALA A 251 -10.62 9.41 12.77
C ALA A 251 -10.21 10.65 11.97
N PHE A 252 -9.33 10.45 10.99
CA PHE A 252 -9.02 11.44 9.97
C PHE A 252 -9.85 11.17 8.71
N GLY A 253 -10.52 12.20 8.19
CA GLY A 253 -11.25 12.11 6.93
C GLY A 253 -10.37 12.44 5.74
N ARG A 254 -10.41 11.63 4.69
CA ARG A 254 -9.83 11.96 3.39
C ARG A 254 -10.54 13.17 2.78
N ALA A 255 -9.78 14.10 2.21
CA ALA A 255 -10.31 15.17 1.39
C ALA A 255 -10.49 14.68 -0.06
N GLY A 256 -11.67 14.15 -0.39
CA GLY A 256 -11.94 13.43 -1.63
C GLY A 256 -11.77 14.26 -2.90
N ASP A 257 -12.23 15.51 -2.92
CA ASP A 257 -12.03 16.43 -4.06
C ASP A 257 -10.53 16.72 -4.33
N LEU A 258 -9.76 16.99 -3.27
CA LEU A 258 -8.32 17.27 -3.37
C LEU A 258 -7.53 16.01 -3.73
N SER A 259 -7.85 14.86 -3.13
CA SER A 259 -7.29 13.57 -3.56
C SER A 259 -7.68 13.24 -5.00
N GLY A 260 -8.91 13.57 -5.42
CA GLY A 260 -9.41 13.35 -6.77
C GLY A 260 -8.64 14.12 -7.83
N GLN A 261 -8.05 15.27 -7.50
CA GLN A 261 -7.19 16.02 -8.43
C GLN A 261 -5.92 15.26 -8.82
N ILE A 262 -5.45 14.33 -7.99
CA ILE A 262 -4.31 13.48 -8.30
C ILE A 262 -4.80 12.14 -8.84
N TRP A 263 -5.85 11.56 -8.26
CA TRP A 263 -6.24 10.17 -8.49
C TRP A 263 -7.37 9.97 -9.53
N SER A 264 -8.07 11.03 -9.93
CA SER A 264 -9.14 10.90 -10.92
C SER A 264 -8.59 10.39 -12.25
N LYS A 265 -9.21 9.35 -12.81
CA LYS A 265 -8.91 8.87 -14.16
C LYS A 265 -9.16 9.95 -15.22
N ASP A 266 -10.20 10.77 -15.02
CA ASP A 266 -10.69 11.69 -16.05
C ASP A 266 -10.06 13.08 -15.95
N MET A 267 -9.74 13.54 -14.73
CA MET A 267 -9.25 14.91 -14.49
C MET A 267 -7.96 14.96 -13.65
N GLY A 268 -7.40 13.81 -13.29
CA GLY A 268 -6.18 13.72 -12.49
C GLY A 268 -4.94 14.11 -13.28
N TYR A 269 -3.94 14.67 -12.60
CA TYR A 269 -2.65 14.99 -13.23
C TYR A 269 -2.01 13.82 -14.00
N PRO A 270 -2.08 12.55 -13.56
CA PRO A 270 -1.51 11.42 -14.30
C PRO A 270 -2.00 11.27 -15.75
N GLY A 271 -3.16 11.83 -16.10
CA GLY A 271 -3.71 11.82 -17.47
C GLY A 271 -3.10 12.87 -18.42
N GLU A 272 -2.14 13.68 -17.97
CA GLU A 272 -1.48 14.69 -18.80
C GLU A 272 -0.78 14.09 -20.02
N ALA A 273 -0.99 14.70 -21.18
CA ALA A 273 -0.52 14.22 -22.48
C ALA A 273 1.00 14.06 -22.60
N PHE A 274 1.77 14.80 -21.80
CA PHE A 274 3.25 14.71 -21.78
C PHE A 274 3.80 13.66 -20.82
N TYR A 275 2.99 13.10 -19.92
CA TYR A 275 3.43 12.05 -19.00
C TYR A 275 3.56 10.70 -19.67
N ARG A 276 4.37 9.81 -19.10
CA ARG A 276 4.66 8.47 -19.63
C ARG A 276 3.40 7.60 -19.61
N GLU A 277 3.11 6.98 -20.75
CA GLU A 277 2.00 6.04 -20.92
C GLU A 277 2.33 4.70 -20.25
N PHE A 278 1.58 4.33 -19.21
CA PHE A 278 1.80 3.10 -18.46
C PHE A 278 1.44 1.83 -19.27
N HIS A 279 0.38 1.90 -20.07
CA HIS A 279 -0.21 0.74 -20.72
C HIS A 279 0.50 0.34 -22.02
N LYS A 280 1.27 1.24 -22.64
CA LYS A 280 2.04 0.94 -23.85
C LYS A 280 3.42 0.41 -23.48
N ARG A 281 3.56 -0.91 -23.56
CA ARG A 281 4.81 -1.63 -23.30
C ARG A 281 5.42 -2.13 -24.61
N LYS A 282 6.73 -2.00 -24.78
CA LYS A 282 7.48 -2.53 -25.92
C LYS A 282 7.47 -4.06 -25.85
N GLU A 283 7.07 -4.71 -26.94
CA GLU A 283 7.12 -6.17 -27.04
C GLU A 283 8.55 -6.69 -26.84
N GLY A 284 8.69 -7.75 -26.04
CA GLY A 284 9.96 -8.32 -25.61
C GLY A 284 10.46 -7.75 -24.28
N SER A 285 10.78 -6.45 -24.24
CA SER A 285 11.38 -5.83 -23.05
C SER A 285 10.39 -5.44 -21.96
N GLY A 286 9.15 -5.13 -22.36
CA GLY A 286 8.10 -4.63 -21.48
C GLY A 286 8.29 -3.18 -21.02
N LEU A 287 9.24 -2.44 -21.59
CA LEU A 287 9.53 -1.04 -21.21
C LEU A 287 8.56 -0.04 -21.86
N GLN A 288 8.30 1.07 -21.18
CA GLN A 288 7.38 2.11 -21.65
C GLN A 288 8.14 3.31 -22.25
N TYR A 289 8.11 3.48 -23.57
CA TYR A 289 8.82 4.57 -24.27
C TYR A 289 7.92 5.69 -24.80
N TRP A 290 6.63 5.65 -24.49
CA TRP A 290 5.64 6.55 -25.07
C TRP A 290 4.98 7.41 -24.00
N ARG A 291 4.38 8.52 -24.43
CA ARG A 291 3.59 9.42 -23.59
C ARG A 291 2.09 9.20 -23.78
N VAL A 292 1.29 9.62 -22.80
CA VAL A 292 -0.17 9.54 -22.81
C VAL A 292 -0.74 10.16 -24.09
N THR A 293 -0.11 11.19 -24.65
CA THR A 293 -0.45 11.84 -25.94
C THR A 293 -1.75 12.63 -25.93
N GLY A 294 -2.80 12.08 -25.33
CA GLY A 294 -4.09 12.70 -25.13
C GLY A 294 -5.10 11.68 -24.59
N PRO A 295 -6.28 12.14 -24.15
CA PRO A 295 -7.36 11.27 -23.74
C PRO A 295 -7.84 10.43 -24.94
N ASP A 296 -8.17 9.16 -24.68
CA ASP A 296 -8.73 8.20 -25.65
C ASP A 296 -7.90 7.99 -26.94
N VAL A 297 -6.63 8.39 -26.92
CA VAL A 297 -5.68 8.11 -28.00
C VAL A 297 -5.34 6.62 -27.98
N ASP A 298 -5.47 5.95 -29.12
CA ASP A 298 -5.16 4.53 -29.27
C ASP A 298 -3.66 4.23 -28.99
N LEU A 299 -3.37 3.06 -28.40
CA LEU A 299 -2.01 2.67 -28.05
C LEU A 299 -1.09 2.65 -29.28
N GLY A 300 -1.59 2.29 -30.46
CA GLY A 300 -0.82 2.25 -31.70
C GLY A 300 -0.24 3.61 -32.11
N VAL A 301 -0.92 4.72 -31.76
CA VAL A 301 -0.56 6.08 -32.21
C VAL A 301 0.00 6.97 -31.10
N LYS A 302 0.23 6.45 -29.88
CA LYS A 302 0.93 7.18 -28.81
C LYS A 302 2.32 7.61 -29.28
N GLU A 303 2.67 8.85 -29.01
CA GLU A 303 3.94 9.47 -29.40
C GLU A 303 5.09 9.13 -28.42
N PRO A 304 6.36 9.28 -28.84
CA PRO A 304 7.51 9.12 -27.96
C PRO A 304 7.44 10.00 -26.71
N TYR A 305 7.93 9.47 -25.58
CA TYR A 305 8.03 10.20 -24.33
C TYR A 305 9.14 11.26 -24.38
N ILE A 306 8.90 12.44 -23.79
CA ILE A 306 9.86 13.55 -23.76
C ILE A 306 10.04 14.00 -22.30
N PRO A 307 11.08 13.50 -21.59
CA PRO A 307 11.25 13.75 -20.16
C PRO A 307 11.22 15.23 -19.77
N ASP A 308 11.84 16.11 -20.56
CA ASP A 308 11.90 17.54 -20.26
C ASP A 308 10.52 18.24 -20.29
N LEU A 309 9.60 17.77 -21.14
CA LEU A 309 8.24 18.32 -21.19
C LEU A 309 7.40 17.81 -20.01
N ALA A 310 7.57 16.54 -19.67
CA ALA A 310 6.94 15.93 -18.52
C ALA A 310 7.37 16.65 -17.22
N LEU A 311 8.67 16.94 -17.05
CA LEU A 311 9.18 17.69 -15.90
C LEU A 311 8.68 19.15 -15.84
N LYS A 312 8.39 19.79 -16.97
CA LYS A 312 7.72 21.11 -16.95
C LYS A 312 6.29 20.99 -16.41
N LYS A 313 5.58 19.94 -16.80
CA LYS A 313 4.22 19.66 -16.32
C LYS A 313 4.16 19.31 -14.84
N THR A 314 5.12 18.56 -14.31
CA THR A 314 5.16 18.28 -12.86
C THR A 314 5.28 19.57 -12.04
N LYS A 315 6.09 20.53 -12.50
CA LYS A 315 6.25 21.85 -11.87
C LYS A 315 4.96 22.67 -11.89
N GLU A 316 4.24 22.67 -13.01
CA GLU A 316 2.92 23.31 -13.14
C GLU A 316 1.90 22.66 -12.20
N HIS A 317 1.82 21.33 -12.20
CA HIS A 317 0.87 20.58 -11.39
C HIS A 317 1.16 20.69 -9.88
N ALA A 318 2.43 20.68 -9.47
CA ALA A 318 2.81 20.89 -8.07
C ALA A 318 2.38 22.29 -7.57
N GLY A 319 2.57 23.32 -8.41
CA GLY A 319 2.09 24.67 -8.12
C GLY A 319 0.57 24.77 -8.05
N HIS A 320 -0.14 24.15 -9.00
CA HIS A 320 -1.59 24.10 -9.01
C HIS A 320 -2.16 23.37 -7.78
N PHE A 321 -1.56 22.25 -7.39
CA PHE A 321 -1.99 21.50 -6.21
C PHE A 321 -1.81 22.31 -4.93
N LEU A 322 -0.64 22.95 -4.73
CA LEU A 322 -0.43 23.86 -3.60
C LEU A 322 -1.45 24.99 -3.58
N TRP A 323 -1.70 25.63 -4.73
CA TRP A 323 -2.71 26.68 -4.83
C TRP A 323 -4.10 26.19 -4.39
N ARG A 324 -4.50 24.97 -4.81
CA ARG A 324 -5.78 24.38 -4.36
C ARG A 324 -5.81 24.19 -2.85
N LEU A 325 -4.74 23.66 -2.24
CA LEU A 325 -4.65 23.49 -0.79
C LEU A 325 -4.78 24.83 -0.05
N GLU A 326 -4.08 25.86 -0.51
CA GLU A 326 -4.13 27.20 0.09
C GLU A 326 -5.52 27.83 -0.01
N ARG A 327 -6.17 27.73 -1.19
CA ARG A 327 -7.55 28.19 -1.37
C ARG A 327 -8.51 27.45 -0.45
N THR A 328 -8.37 26.13 -0.31
CA THR A 328 -9.18 25.35 0.62
C THR A 328 -8.99 25.87 2.05
N VAL A 329 -7.76 25.97 2.55
CA VAL A 329 -7.48 26.47 3.92
C VAL A 329 -8.10 27.85 4.15
N GLU A 330 -7.92 28.80 3.22
CA GLU A 330 -8.46 30.16 3.37
C GLU A 330 -9.99 30.23 3.37
N SER A 331 -10.65 29.28 2.71
CA SER A 331 -12.12 29.22 2.66
C SER A 331 -12.77 28.55 3.87
N LEU A 332 -11.99 27.88 4.72
CA LEU A 332 -12.49 27.15 5.87
C LEU A 332 -12.56 28.04 7.10
N ASP A 333 -13.71 28.05 7.75
CA ASP A 333 -13.89 28.61 9.10
C ASP A 333 -13.70 27.51 10.16
N ILE A 334 -12.52 26.88 10.14
CA ILE A 334 -12.13 25.80 11.07
C ILE A 334 -10.78 26.18 11.67
N PRO A 335 -10.62 26.18 13.01
CA PRO A 335 -9.32 26.43 13.62
C PRO A 335 -8.35 25.28 13.32
N ASN A 336 -7.13 25.61 12.92
CA ASN A 336 -6.06 24.65 12.63
C ASN A 336 -6.51 23.54 11.65
N PRO A 337 -7.09 23.89 10.48
CA PRO A 337 -7.67 22.91 9.59
C PRO A 337 -6.57 21.98 9.06
N VAL A 338 -6.86 20.69 8.95
CA VAL A 338 -5.93 19.70 8.39
C VAL A 338 -6.53 19.05 7.15
N ILE A 339 -5.81 19.13 6.05
CA ILE A 339 -6.15 18.49 4.78
C ILE A 339 -5.39 17.16 4.72
N VAL A 340 -6.13 16.06 4.64
CA VAL A 340 -5.55 14.71 4.56
C VAL A 340 -5.77 14.13 3.17
N THR A 341 -4.68 13.80 2.48
CA THR A 341 -4.74 13.17 1.15
C THR A 341 -3.94 11.86 1.16
N PRO A 342 -4.63 10.70 1.30
CA PRO A 342 -4.01 9.39 1.18
C PRO A 342 -3.97 8.92 -0.27
N PHE A 343 -2.91 8.20 -0.62
CA PHE A 343 -2.68 7.59 -1.94
C PHE A 343 -1.97 6.25 -1.80
N ASP A 344 -2.23 5.32 -2.73
CA ASP A 344 -1.35 4.18 -2.93
C ASP A 344 0.04 4.68 -3.32
N THR A 345 1.09 4.12 -2.71
CA THR A 345 2.47 4.61 -2.89
C THR A 345 2.91 4.39 -4.34
N GLU A 346 2.47 3.28 -4.91
CA GLU A 346 2.76 2.84 -6.27
C GLU A 346 2.13 3.79 -7.29
N LEU A 347 1.19 4.67 -6.91
CA LEU A 347 0.76 5.77 -7.78
C LEU A 347 1.96 6.60 -8.21
N PHE A 348 2.85 6.94 -7.28
CA PHE A 348 4.01 7.78 -7.54
C PHE A 348 5.19 6.94 -8.03
N GLY A 349 5.54 7.12 -9.30
CA GLY A 349 6.65 6.47 -9.97
C GLY A 349 6.28 5.19 -10.72
N HIS A 350 5.36 4.37 -10.22
CA HIS A 350 4.95 3.16 -10.96
C HIS A 350 3.83 3.46 -11.96
N TRP A 351 2.63 3.80 -11.49
CA TRP A 351 1.48 4.11 -12.36
C TRP A 351 1.62 5.48 -13.03
N TRP A 352 1.98 6.49 -12.24
CA TRP A 352 2.32 7.83 -12.72
C TRP A 352 3.83 8.04 -12.58
N TRP A 353 4.57 7.87 -13.68
CA TRP A 353 6.03 7.87 -13.69
C TRP A 353 6.66 9.11 -13.06
N GLU A 354 6.11 10.27 -13.37
CA GLU A 354 6.59 11.56 -12.91
C GLU A 354 6.07 11.93 -11.51
N GLY A 355 5.33 11.04 -10.86
CA GLY A 355 4.80 11.27 -9.52
C GLY A 355 5.88 11.55 -8.48
N ILE A 356 7.07 10.95 -8.62
CA ILE A 356 8.22 11.24 -7.73
C ILE A 356 8.72 12.67 -7.94
N ASP A 357 8.85 13.12 -9.20
CA ASP A 357 9.25 14.49 -9.51
C ASP A 357 8.20 15.51 -9.04
N PHE A 358 6.92 15.17 -9.19
CA PHE A 358 5.82 15.97 -8.62
C PHE A 358 5.95 16.12 -7.11
N LEU A 359 6.20 15.03 -6.36
CA LEU A 359 6.37 15.09 -4.91
C LEU A 359 7.55 15.99 -4.53
N ARG A 360 8.69 15.87 -5.23
CA ARG A 360 9.84 16.76 -5.02
C ARG A 360 9.47 18.22 -5.20
N GLU A 361 8.91 18.56 -6.34
CA GLU A 361 8.51 19.93 -6.68
C GLU A 361 7.45 20.46 -5.71
N PHE A 362 6.53 19.60 -5.26
CA PHE A 362 5.51 19.96 -4.28
C PHE A 362 6.11 20.28 -2.91
N PHE A 363 7.01 19.43 -2.38
CA PHE A 363 7.62 19.66 -1.07
C PHE A 363 8.48 20.92 -1.02
N ILE A 364 9.24 21.20 -2.08
CA ILE A 364 10.02 22.44 -2.21
C ILE A 364 9.11 23.68 -2.12
N ARG A 365 7.93 23.63 -2.76
CA ARG A 365 6.99 24.77 -2.78
C ARG A 365 6.24 24.93 -1.46
N ILE A 366 5.70 23.84 -0.90
CA ILE A 366 4.87 23.91 0.31
C ILE A 366 5.69 24.32 1.54
N ASP A 367 6.99 23.98 1.60
CA ASP A 367 7.88 24.40 2.70
C ASP A 367 8.02 25.94 2.78
N SER A 368 7.84 26.62 1.65
CA SER A 368 7.84 28.09 1.56
C SER A 368 6.45 28.73 1.71
N SER A 369 5.37 27.95 1.88
CA SER A 369 4.02 28.51 1.97
C SER A 369 3.78 29.22 3.31
N PRO A 370 3.26 30.46 3.31
CA PRO A 370 2.86 31.15 4.54
C PRO A 370 1.48 30.72 5.05
N ILE A 371 0.72 29.95 4.26
CA ILE A 371 -0.69 29.61 4.53
C ILE A 371 -0.82 28.20 5.10
N ILE A 372 -0.06 27.25 4.58
CA ILE A 372 -0.19 25.83 4.93
C ILE A 372 1.17 25.21 5.25
N GLU A 373 1.24 24.33 6.23
CA GLU A 373 2.45 23.55 6.55
C GLU A 373 2.19 22.05 6.54
N THR A 374 3.22 21.26 6.24
CA THR A 374 3.16 19.81 6.34
C THR A 374 3.14 19.37 7.81
N ILE A 375 2.40 18.32 8.14
CA ILE A 375 2.38 17.74 9.49
C ILE A 375 2.06 16.25 9.46
N THR A 376 2.61 15.53 10.43
CA THR A 376 2.30 14.12 10.63
C THR A 376 1.11 13.96 11.61
N PRO A 377 0.33 12.87 11.55
CA PRO A 377 -0.86 12.71 12.39
C PRO A 377 -0.56 12.71 13.87
N SER A 378 0.53 12.06 14.32
CA SER A 378 0.89 12.09 15.74
C SER A 378 1.25 13.50 16.21
N ARG A 379 1.97 14.28 15.39
CA ARG A 379 2.31 15.68 15.72
C ARG A 379 1.08 16.57 15.74
N TYR A 380 0.15 16.36 14.81
CA TYR A 380 -1.12 17.09 14.77
C TYR A 380 -1.95 16.78 16.02
N LEU A 381 -2.20 15.52 16.35
CA LEU A 381 -3.02 15.13 17.51
C LEU A 381 -2.41 15.56 18.84
N ALA A 382 -1.08 15.60 18.94
CA ALA A 382 -0.39 16.10 20.13
C ALA A 382 -0.62 17.61 20.35
N SER A 383 -0.77 18.38 19.27
CA SER A 383 -0.95 19.83 19.31
C SER A 383 -2.42 20.24 19.34
N PHE A 384 -3.27 19.48 18.65
CA PHE A 384 -4.68 19.75 18.38
C PHE A 384 -5.50 18.46 18.57
N PRO A 385 -5.66 17.96 19.80
CA PRO A 385 -6.47 16.78 20.05
C PRO A 385 -7.94 17.04 19.65
N PRO A 386 -8.67 16.01 19.16
CA PRO A 386 -10.08 16.16 18.86
C PRO A 386 -10.87 16.64 20.08
N THR A 387 -11.87 17.50 19.85
CA THR A 387 -12.78 17.98 20.91
C THR A 387 -14.17 17.35 20.82
N GLU A 388 -14.42 16.59 19.75
CA GLU A 388 -15.71 16.01 19.41
C GLU A 388 -15.55 14.51 19.14
N SER A 389 -16.57 13.74 19.53
CA SER A 389 -16.70 12.32 19.21
C SER A 389 -17.83 12.11 18.21
N ILE A 390 -17.63 11.23 17.23
CA ILE A 390 -18.64 10.88 16.23
C ILE A 390 -18.79 9.37 16.08
N GLU A 391 -19.96 8.94 15.61
CA GLU A 391 -20.15 7.57 15.15
C GLU A 391 -19.78 7.46 13.67
N ILE A 392 -18.80 6.60 13.39
CA ILE A 392 -18.40 6.22 12.04
C ILE A 392 -19.32 5.08 11.58
N PRO A 393 -19.98 5.19 10.43
CA PRO A 393 -20.78 4.10 9.89
C PRO A 393 -19.87 3.03 9.29
N GLU A 394 -20.42 1.85 9.03
CA GLU A 394 -19.72 0.84 8.26
C GLU A 394 -19.39 1.37 6.85
N SER A 395 -18.11 1.26 6.46
CA SER A 395 -17.59 1.92 5.25
C SER A 395 -16.31 1.25 4.73
N SER A 396 -15.91 1.62 3.50
CA SER A 396 -14.55 1.48 2.97
C SER A 396 -14.28 2.61 1.97
N TRP A 397 -13.05 2.75 1.49
CA TRP A 397 -12.74 3.65 0.38
C TRP A 397 -12.96 3.01 -1.01
N GLY A 398 -13.44 1.77 -1.06
CA GLY A 398 -13.69 1.04 -2.31
C GLY A 398 -14.94 1.51 -3.05
N VAL A 399 -15.23 0.85 -4.18
CA VAL A 399 -16.41 1.16 -5.02
C VAL A 399 -17.68 1.13 -4.18
N GLY A 400 -18.47 2.21 -4.24
CA GLY A 400 -19.72 2.35 -3.51
C GLY A 400 -19.59 2.60 -2.00
N GLY A 401 -18.37 2.71 -1.46
CA GLY A 401 -18.07 3.16 -0.10
C GLY A 401 -18.35 2.11 0.98
N LYS A 402 -18.55 0.86 0.58
CA LYS A 402 -18.91 -0.28 1.43
C LYS A 402 -18.09 -1.51 1.05
N HIS A 403 -18.68 -2.71 1.06
CA HIS A 403 -17.93 -3.95 0.90
C HIS A 403 -18.02 -4.57 -0.49
N ASP A 404 -18.70 -3.94 -1.45
CA ASP A 404 -19.02 -4.53 -2.76
C ASP A 404 -17.82 -5.10 -3.51
N VAL A 405 -16.63 -4.50 -3.35
CA VAL A 405 -15.39 -4.98 -3.98
C VAL A 405 -14.95 -6.32 -3.41
N TRP A 406 -15.07 -6.52 -2.09
CA TRP A 406 -14.59 -7.72 -1.40
C TRP A 406 -15.71 -8.73 -1.10
N TYR A 407 -16.97 -8.30 -1.10
CA TYR A 407 -18.14 -9.14 -0.83
C TYR A 407 -19.19 -8.95 -1.93
N ASN A 408 -19.15 -9.83 -2.92
CA ASN A 408 -20.08 -9.88 -4.04
C ASN A 408 -20.33 -11.34 -4.46
N GLU A 409 -21.05 -11.57 -5.56
CA GLU A 409 -21.39 -12.91 -6.03
C GLU A 409 -20.15 -13.74 -6.40
N ASP A 410 -19.10 -13.11 -6.92
CA ASP A 410 -17.86 -13.78 -7.36
C ASP A 410 -16.93 -14.14 -6.20
N THR A 411 -17.05 -13.45 -5.05
CA THR A 411 -16.16 -13.62 -3.89
C THR A 411 -16.84 -14.20 -2.64
N ARG A 412 -18.17 -14.32 -2.62
CA ARG A 412 -18.92 -14.82 -1.45
C ARG A 412 -18.44 -16.19 -0.96
N TRP A 413 -18.10 -17.10 -1.89
CA TRP A 413 -17.63 -18.45 -1.58
C TRP A 413 -16.32 -18.44 -0.77
N MET A 414 -15.47 -17.41 -0.96
CA MET A 414 -14.22 -17.26 -0.21
C MET A 414 -14.50 -17.00 1.26
N TRP A 415 -15.43 -16.08 1.55
CA TRP A 415 -15.86 -15.77 2.91
C TRP A 415 -16.48 -16.96 3.63
N GLU A 416 -17.30 -17.76 2.94
CA GLU A 416 -17.82 -19.02 3.50
C GLU A 416 -16.68 -19.95 3.95
N LYS A 417 -15.61 -20.06 3.15
CA LYS A 417 -14.42 -20.84 3.52
C LYS A 417 -13.60 -20.21 4.62
N ILE A 418 -13.42 -18.90 4.63
CA ILE A 418 -12.76 -18.19 5.73
C ILE A 418 -13.49 -18.49 7.04
N TYR A 419 -14.82 -18.36 7.08
CA TYR A 419 -15.61 -18.63 8.28
C TYR A 419 -15.55 -20.09 8.73
N GLU A 420 -15.54 -21.05 7.81
CA GLU A 420 -15.30 -22.46 8.13
C GLU A 420 -13.94 -22.66 8.82
N ILE A 421 -12.89 -22.01 8.30
CA ILE A 421 -11.54 -22.08 8.83
C ILE A 421 -11.43 -21.40 10.20
N GLU A 422 -12.01 -20.22 10.40
CA GLU A 422 -12.00 -19.52 11.70
C GLU A 422 -12.55 -20.40 12.82
N ASN A 423 -13.65 -21.12 12.55
CA ASN A 423 -14.25 -22.05 13.51
C ASN A 423 -13.36 -23.26 13.79
N LYS A 424 -12.64 -23.76 12.78
CA LYS A 424 -11.71 -24.89 12.94
C LYS A 424 -10.47 -24.47 13.72
N LEU A 425 -9.90 -23.31 13.43
CA LEU A 425 -8.76 -22.74 14.15
C LEU A 425 -9.06 -22.59 15.64
N ASP A 426 -10.24 -22.06 15.98
CA ASP A 426 -10.64 -21.93 17.38
C ASP A 426 -10.70 -23.29 18.10
N ARG A 427 -11.19 -24.34 17.44
CA ARG A 427 -11.20 -25.70 18.03
C ARG A 427 -9.81 -26.32 18.19
N VAL A 428 -8.90 -26.06 17.25
CA VAL A 428 -7.60 -26.73 17.25
C VAL A 428 -6.52 -25.99 18.02
N LEU A 429 -6.63 -24.66 18.18
CA LEU A 429 -5.62 -23.82 18.82
C LEU A 429 -6.02 -23.33 20.22
N SER A 430 -7.29 -23.01 20.47
CA SER A 430 -7.69 -22.31 21.69
C SER A 430 -7.46 -23.14 22.95
N GLY A 431 -6.80 -22.54 23.94
CA GLY A 431 -6.49 -23.18 25.21
C GLY A 431 -5.45 -24.30 25.12
N LYS A 432 -4.74 -24.42 24.00
CA LYS A 432 -3.67 -25.41 23.82
C LYS A 432 -2.30 -24.76 23.85
N GLU A 433 -1.33 -25.54 24.31
CA GLU A 433 0.08 -25.22 24.27
C GLU A 433 0.76 -26.20 23.32
N PHE A 434 1.68 -25.72 22.50
CA PHE A 434 2.36 -26.51 21.48
C PHE A 434 3.87 -26.52 21.75
N SER A 435 4.52 -27.63 21.38
CA SER A 435 5.98 -27.76 21.47
C SER A 435 6.53 -28.62 20.33
N GLY A 436 7.83 -28.49 20.05
CA GLY A 436 8.50 -29.29 19.03
C GLY A 436 7.87 -29.13 17.65
N TRP A 437 7.51 -30.23 17.00
CA TRP A 437 6.88 -30.19 15.68
C TRP A 437 5.46 -29.62 15.69
N GLN A 438 4.70 -29.79 16.77
CA GLN A 438 3.35 -29.23 16.84
C GLN A 438 3.39 -27.70 16.88
N GLU A 439 4.38 -27.11 17.55
CA GLU A 439 4.59 -25.66 17.58
C GLU A 439 4.89 -25.13 16.18
N ARG A 440 5.81 -25.78 15.44
CA ARG A 440 6.12 -25.41 14.05
C ARG A 440 4.91 -25.50 13.12
N ILE A 441 4.12 -26.58 13.25
CA ILE A 441 2.89 -26.74 12.47
C ILE A 441 1.87 -25.67 12.84
N ALA A 442 1.68 -25.37 14.13
CA ALA A 442 0.73 -24.35 14.59
C ALA A 442 1.14 -22.94 14.11
N ASP A 443 2.44 -22.63 14.12
CA ASP A 443 2.96 -21.37 13.57
C ASP A 443 2.73 -21.27 12.07
N GLN A 444 3.07 -22.33 11.32
CA GLN A 444 2.83 -22.35 9.89
C GLN A 444 1.33 -22.29 9.58
N LEU A 445 0.48 -22.94 10.37
CA LEU A 445 -0.98 -22.90 10.22
C LEU A 445 -1.52 -21.48 10.36
N ILE A 446 -1.10 -20.75 11.40
CA ILE A 446 -1.48 -19.34 11.55
C ILE A 446 -0.94 -18.50 10.38
N ARG A 447 0.28 -18.77 9.92
CA ARG A 447 0.86 -18.08 8.78
C ARG A 447 0.04 -18.27 7.49
N GLU A 448 -0.35 -19.50 7.19
CA GLU A 448 -1.22 -19.78 6.04
C GLU A 448 -2.60 -19.14 6.20
N PHE A 449 -3.15 -19.08 7.41
CA PHE A 449 -4.43 -18.40 7.66
C PHE A 449 -4.33 -16.88 7.46
N LEU A 450 -3.23 -16.26 7.90
CA LEU A 450 -2.97 -14.85 7.62
C LEU A 450 -2.90 -14.62 6.11
N LEU A 451 -2.12 -15.43 5.38
CA LEU A 451 -2.03 -15.33 3.92
C LEU A 451 -3.37 -15.57 3.21
N LEU A 452 -4.17 -16.52 3.69
CA LEU A 452 -5.50 -16.82 3.18
C LEU A 452 -6.46 -15.62 3.27
N THR A 453 -6.28 -14.76 4.28
CA THR A 453 -7.20 -13.65 4.59
C THR A 453 -6.79 -12.30 3.98
N SER A 454 -5.78 -12.27 3.10
CA SER A 454 -5.39 -11.07 2.33
C SER A 454 -6.56 -10.54 1.51
N SER A 455 -6.90 -9.24 1.62
CA SER A 455 -7.99 -8.63 0.83
C SER A 455 -7.71 -8.60 -0.68
N ASP A 456 -6.45 -8.79 -1.06
CA ASP A 456 -5.98 -8.81 -2.44
C ASP A 456 -6.65 -9.89 -3.27
N TRP A 457 -6.99 -11.03 -2.67
CA TRP A 457 -7.55 -12.16 -3.42
C TRP A 457 -8.93 -11.82 -3.98
N GLU A 458 -9.81 -11.27 -3.13
CA GLU A 458 -11.12 -10.80 -3.54
C GLU A 458 -11.00 -9.60 -4.49
N PHE A 459 -10.06 -8.69 -4.22
CA PHE A 459 -9.82 -7.52 -5.07
C PHE A 459 -9.39 -7.88 -6.49
N LEU A 460 -8.46 -8.83 -6.65
CA LEU A 460 -7.98 -9.28 -7.95
C LEU A 460 -9.08 -10.00 -8.74
N ILE A 461 -9.97 -10.74 -8.06
CA ILE A 461 -11.13 -11.38 -8.67
C ILE A 461 -12.13 -10.31 -9.14
N TYR A 462 -12.46 -9.34 -8.29
CA TYR A 462 -13.39 -8.25 -8.62
C TYR A 462 -12.91 -7.41 -9.81
N THR A 463 -11.63 -7.01 -9.79
CA THR A 463 -11.04 -6.15 -10.83
C THR A 463 -10.67 -6.90 -12.10
N LYS A 464 -10.61 -8.24 -12.06
CA LYS A 464 -10.16 -9.10 -13.18
C LYS A 464 -8.77 -8.71 -13.69
N SER A 465 -7.93 -8.17 -12.80
CA SER A 465 -6.65 -7.57 -13.14
C SER A 465 -5.50 -8.57 -13.25
N ALA A 466 -5.67 -9.78 -12.69
CA ALA A 466 -4.62 -10.80 -12.65
C ALA A 466 -5.08 -12.20 -13.11
N GLY A 467 -6.06 -12.27 -14.01
CA GLY A 467 -6.58 -13.56 -14.51
C GLY A 467 -7.08 -14.45 -13.36
N ASP A 468 -6.59 -15.69 -13.29
CA ASP A 468 -6.94 -16.67 -12.26
C ASP A 468 -6.06 -16.60 -10.99
N TYR A 469 -5.13 -15.63 -10.91
CA TYR A 469 -4.10 -15.59 -9.88
C TYR A 469 -4.69 -15.51 -8.46
N GLY A 470 -5.64 -14.60 -8.23
CA GLY A 470 -6.29 -14.43 -6.92
C GLY A 470 -6.98 -15.71 -6.44
N GLU A 471 -7.73 -16.37 -7.33
CA GLU A 471 -8.39 -17.64 -7.03
C GLU A 471 -7.40 -18.77 -6.72
N ARG A 472 -6.31 -18.89 -7.50
CA ARG A 472 -5.26 -19.89 -7.26
C ARG A 472 -4.56 -19.67 -5.93
N ARG A 473 -4.25 -18.42 -5.58
CA ARG A 473 -3.59 -18.06 -4.31
C ARG A 473 -4.48 -18.38 -3.11
N PHE A 474 -5.74 -17.98 -3.15
CA PHE A 474 -6.70 -18.30 -2.09
C PHE A 474 -6.85 -19.81 -1.89
N ASN A 475 -7.10 -20.56 -2.97
CA ASN A 475 -7.27 -22.02 -2.89
C ASN A 475 -5.99 -22.75 -2.46
N GLY A 476 -4.82 -22.24 -2.85
CA GLY A 476 -3.52 -22.73 -2.40
C GLY A 476 -3.37 -22.64 -0.88
N HIS A 477 -3.53 -21.45 -0.31
CA HIS A 477 -3.47 -21.25 1.14
C HIS A 477 -4.57 -22.02 1.87
N LEU A 478 -5.79 -22.09 1.33
CA LEU A 478 -6.89 -22.86 1.92
C LEU A 478 -6.56 -24.36 2.01
N THR A 479 -5.91 -24.90 0.98
CA THR A 479 -5.48 -26.31 0.94
C THR A 479 -4.39 -26.56 2.00
N LEU A 480 -3.43 -25.65 2.10
CA LEU A 480 -2.35 -25.74 3.09
C LEU A 480 -2.86 -25.64 4.52
N VAL A 481 -3.79 -24.72 4.81
CA VAL A 481 -4.46 -24.63 6.11
C VAL A 481 -5.13 -25.96 6.50
N LYS A 482 -5.90 -26.56 5.59
CA LYS A 482 -6.58 -27.84 5.85
C LYS A 482 -5.57 -28.96 6.13
N LEU A 483 -4.52 -29.05 5.32
CA LEU A 483 -3.46 -30.05 5.48
C LEU A 483 -2.71 -29.87 6.82
N LEU A 484 -2.40 -28.64 7.21
CA LEU A 484 -1.72 -28.35 8.47
C LEU A 484 -2.59 -28.67 9.69
N ILE A 485 -3.92 -28.46 9.61
CA ILE A 485 -4.86 -28.92 10.64
C ILE A 485 -4.81 -30.45 10.76
N ASP A 486 -4.80 -31.17 9.65
CA ASP A 486 -4.73 -32.63 9.66
C ASP A 486 -3.39 -33.13 10.25
N LEU A 487 -2.27 -32.50 9.87
CA LEU A 487 -0.95 -32.79 10.41
C LEU A 487 -0.85 -32.50 11.91
N LEU A 488 -1.45 -31.42 12.39
CA LEU A 488 -1.44 -31.05 13.81
C LEU A 488 -2.17 -32.10 14.68
N ASN A 489 -3.18 -32.77 14.12
CA ASN A 489 -3.95 -33.82 14.80
C ASN A 489 -3.35 -35.22 14.63
N LYS A 490 -2.27 -35.38 13.85
CA LYS A 490 -1.64 -36.67 13.61
C LYS A 490 -0.85 -37.13 14.85
N PRO A 491 -1.01 -38.38 15.32
CA PRO A 491 -0.27 -38.88 16.49
C PRO A 491 1.25 -38.90 16.28
N GLU A 492 1.69 -39.20 15.06
CA GLU A 492 3.11 -39.26 14.69
C GLU A 492 3.33 -38.74 13.27
N LEU A 493 4.35 -37.90 13.09
CA LEU A 493 4.73 -37.32 11.80
C LEU A 493 5.77 -38.19 11.11
N SER A 494 5.52 -38.54 9.84
CA SER A 494 6.50 -39.22 9.00
C SER A 494 7.67 -38.28 8.62
N ASN A 495 8.71 -38.84 8.00
CA ASN A 495 9.82 -38.02 7.51
C ASN A 495 9.40 -37.12 6.35
N GLU A 496 8.45 -37.57 5.53
CA GLU A 496 7.84 -36.78 4.46
C GLU A 496 7.04 -35.61 5.01
N ASP A 497 6.25 -35.82 6.09
CA ASP A 497 5.51 -34.74 6.75
C ASP A 497 6.47 -33.65 7.26
N LYS A 498 7.54 -34.07 7.94
CA LYS A 498 8.57 -33.15 8.48
C LYS A 498 9.26 -32.37 7.36
N LYS A 499 9.61 -33.05 6.26
CA LYS A 499 10.21 -32.41 5.09
C LYS A 499 9.26 -31.40 4.45
N PHE A 500 7.98 -31.77 4.30
CA PHE A 500 6.95 -30.88 3.78
C PHE A 500 6.83 -29.60 4.62
N ILE A 501 6.80 -29.72 5.95
CA ILE A 501 6.72 -28.57 6.86
C ILE A 501 7.94 -27.65 6.67
N VAL A 502 9.15 -28.21 6.62
CA VAL A 502 10.39 -27.43 6.41
C VAL A 502 10.39 -26.70 5.06
N ASP A 503 9.96 -27.38 4.00
CA ASP A 503 9.87 -26.77 2.67
C ASP A 503 8.82 -25.66 2.61
N LEU A 504 7.69 -25.85 3.30
CA LEU A 504 6.63 -24.85 3.40
C LEU A 504 7.06 -23.61 4.20
N GLU A 505 7.72 -23.80 5.35
CA GLU A 505 8.28 -22.70 6.15
C GLU A 505 9.29 -21.85 5.36
N ARG A 506 10.09 -22.49 4.48
CA ARG A 506 11.00 -21.76 3.58
C ARG A 506 10.25 -21.00 2.49
N ARG A 507 9.20 -21.59 1.91
CA ARG A 507 8.40 -20.95 0.86
C ARG A 507 7.64 -19.75 1.41
N HIS A 508 6.84 -19.96 2.45
CA HIS A 508 6.03 -18.95 3.12
C HIS A 508 6.72 -18.56 4.43
N SER A 509 7.73 -17.69 4.34
CA SER A 509 8.66 -17.38 5.45
C SER A 509 8.37 -16.04 6.16
N ILE A 510 7.20 -15.43 5.95
CA ILE A 510 6.81 -14.17 6.63
C ILE A 510 6.68 -14.36 8.14
N PHE A 511 6.93 -13.32 8.93
CA PHE A 511 6.73 -13.37 10.40
C PHE A 511 7.51 -14.52 11.09
N SER A 512 8.69 -14.86 10.59
CA SER A 512 9.48 -16.03 11.03
C SER A 512 10.06 -15.90 12.46
N LYS A 513 10.12 -14.68 13.01
CA LYS A 513 10.71 -14.40 14.33
C LYS A 513 9.73 -14.61 15.50
N ARG A 514 8.54 -15.19 15.26
CA ARG A 514 7.43 -15.22 16.22
C ARG A 514 6.82 -16.60 16.39
N LYS A 515 6.34 -16.84 17.62
CA LYS A 515 5.40 -17.91 17.95
C LYS A 515 3.98 -17.45 17.62
N LEU A 516 3.65 -17.43 16.33
CA LEU A 516 2.37 -16.97 15.79
C LEU A 516 1.16 -17.65 16.44
N TRP A 517 1.23 -18.94 16.77
CA TRP A 517 0.12 -19.63 17.46
C TRP A 517 -0.25 -18.98 18.79
N SER A 518 0.70 -18.35 19.48
CA SER A 518 0.47 -17.73 20.80
C SER A 518 -0.39 -16.46 20.74
N PHE A 519 -0.59 -15.89 19.55
CA PHE A 519 -1.50 -14.76 19.33
C PHE A 519 -2.97 -15.21 19.23
N TRP A 520 -3.22 -16.50 19.02
CA TRP A 520 -4.56 -17.08 18.98
C TRP A 520 -5.02 -17.49 20.38
N ARG A 521 -5.32 -16.49 21.22
CA ARG A 521 -5.77 -16.69 22.61
C ARG A 521 -7.17 -16.16 22.85
#